data_AF-A0A7S2FIQ3-F1
#
_entry.id   AF-A0A7S2FIQ3-F1
#
_cell.length_a   1.000
_cell.length_b   1.000
_cell.length_c   1.000
_cell.angle_alpha   90.00
_cell.angle_beta   90.00
_cell.angle_gamma   90.00
#
_symmetry.space_group_name_H-M   'P 1'
#
loop_
_entity.id
_entity.type
_entity.pdbx_description
1 polymer ?
#
loop_
_entity_poly.entity_id
_entity_poly.type
_entity_poly.pdbx_seq_one_letter_code
_entity_poly.pdbx_strand_id
1 'polypeptide(L)'
;NYYIPGVDLEVIGLDTNARDVGGLGGDGGSHGAAQTWAQCGGAGTIQGFLSGKQRAGEQFMDQRARATPAKTALIMQHYDGGIGASYKGRFEAANGGRASVLSAYGHAHDQQCQGSRARGCDVILTGGGAGWQGGAFFGFTAV
;
A
#
# COMPACT_ATOMS: atom_id res chain seq x y z
N ASN A 1 -6.54 -10.88 -0.87
CA ASN A 1 -6.33 -10.79 0.59
C ASN A 1 -5.74 -12.11 1.07
N TYR A 2 -4.95 -12.08 2.14
CA TYR A 2 -4.43 -13.28 2.79
C TYR A 2 -4.88 -13.25 4.26
N TYR A 3 -5.60 -14.28 4.69
CA TYR A 3 -6.08 -14.41 6.06
C TYR A 3 -5.21 -15.42 6.80
N ILE A 4 -4.77 -15.08 8.01
CA ILE A 4 -3.95 -15.94 8.86
C ILE A 4 -4.77 -16.29 10.10
N PRO A 5 -5.49 -17.44 10.10
CA PRO A 5 -6.44 -17.78 11.17
C PRO A 5 -5.82 -17.86 12.57
N GLY A 6 -4.54 -18.21 12.67
CA GLY A 6 -3.85 -18.33 13.96
C GLY A 6 -3.56 -17.00 14.66
N VAL A 7 -3.71 -15.86 13.96
CA VAL A 7 -3.44 -14.52 14.51
C VAL A 7 -4.55 -13.51 14.16
N ASP A 8 -5.69 -13.98 13.64
CA ASP A 8 -6.83 -13.16 13.22
C ASP A 8 -6.43 -11.93 12.37
N LEU A 9 -5.46 -12.13 11.46
CA LEU A 9 -4.92 -11.08 10.59
C LEU A 9 -5.43 -11.24 9.16
N GLU A 10 -5.90 -10.14 8.58
CA GLU A 10 -6.15 -10.02 7.15
C GLU A 10 -5.18 -9.01 6.50
N VAL A 11 -4.46 -9.43 5.46
CA VAL A 11 -3.59 -8.55 4.68
C VAL A 11 -4.26 -8.16 3.36
N ILE A 12 -4.30 -6.85 3.09
CA ILE A 12 -4.89 -6.24 1.89
C ILE A 12 -3.81 -5.38 1.21
N GLY A 13 -3.27 -5.87 0.10
CA GLY A 13 -2.39 -5.10 -0.77
C GLY A 13 -3.19 -4.31 -1.81
N LEU A 14 -2.83 -3.05 -2.01
CA LEU A 14 -3.48 -2.15 -2.97
C LEU A 14 -2.44 -1.62 -3.95
N ASP A 15 -2.74 -1.76 -5.24
CA ASP A 15 -1.97 -1.11 -6.30
C ASP A 15 -2.39 0.36 -6.39
N THR A 16 -1.46 1.25 -6.08
CA THR A 16 -1.63 2.71 -6.12
C THR A 16 -0.75 3.38 -7.18
N ASN A 17 -0.21 2.62 -8.14
CA ASN A 17 0.67 3.10 -9.21
C ASN A 17 0.06 4.18 -10.10
N ALA A 18 -1.27 4.29 -10.11
CA ALA A 18 -1.95 5.35 -10.83
C ALA A 18 -1.67 6.76 -10.28
N ARG A 19 -1.08 6.86 -9.07
CA ARG A 19 -0.67 8.12 -8.43
C ARG A 19 0.56 8.74 -9.07
N ASP A 20 1.44 7.91 -9.62
CA ASP A 20 2.70 8.35 -10.21
C ASP A 20 3.04 7.50 -11.44
N VAL A 21 2.18 7.62 -12.46
CA VAL A 21 2.45 6.95 -13.74
C VAL A 21 3.72 7.51 -14.38
N GLY A 22 4.00 8.81 -14.17
CA GLY A 22 5.19 9.48 -14.66
C GLY A 22 6.51 9.01 -14.03
N GLY A 23 6.48 8.39 -12.86
CA GLY A 23 7.65 7.83 -12.17
C GLY A 23 7.75 6.31 -12.20
N LEU A 24 6.89 5.61 -12.96
CA LEU A 24 6.97 4.14 -13.07
C LEU A 24 8.35 3.69 -13.54
N GLY A 25 8.93 2.70 -12.86
CA GLY A 25 10.28 2.24 -13.15
C GLY A 25 11.40 3.19 -12.68
N GLY A 26 11.07 4.27 -11.98
CA GLY A 26 12.00 5.27 -11.47
C GLY A 26 12.12 6.52 -12.35
N ASP A 27 11.82 6.38 -13.65
CA ASP A 27 12.00 7.44 -14.65
C ASP A 27 10.87 7.48 -15.71
N GLY A 28 9.74 6.87 -15.40
CA GLY A 28 8.53 6.93 -16.22
C GLY A 28 8.66 6.20 -17.54
N GLY A 29 8.04 6.76 -18.59
CA GLY A 29 8.10 6.21 -19.95
C GLY A 29 9.48 6.22 -20.62
N SER A 30 10.54 6.55 -19.86
CA SER A 30 11.93 6.41 -20.29
C SER A 30 12.57 5.17 -19.64
N HIS A 31 13.77 4.82 -20.10
CA HIS A 31 14.56 3.63 -19.74
C HIS A 31 13.77 2.44 -19.16
N GLY A 32 13.64 2.36 -17.83
CA GLY A 32 13.19 1.17 -17.10
C GLY A 32 11.76 0.75 -17.43
N ALA A 33 10.87 1.70 -17.75
CA ALA A 33 9.50 1.38 -18.17
C ALA A 33 9.23 1.67 -19.66
N ALA A 34 10.22 2.14 -20.43
CA ALA A 34 10.05 2.48 -21.85
C ALA A 34 9.47 1.31 -22.67
N GLN A 35 9.97 0.09 -22.44
CA GLN A 35 9.48 -1.09 -23.16
C GLN A 35 8.02 -1.41 -22.80
N THR A 36 7.66 -1.33 -21.51
CA THR A 36 6.28 -1.49 -21.05
C THR A 36 5.37 -0.45 -21.68
N TRP A 37 5.81 0.79 -21.77
CA TRP A 37 5.04 1.87 -22.40
C TRP A 37 4.80 1.64 -23.88
N ALA A 38 5.84 1.22 -24.62
CA ALA A 38 5.72 0.89 -26.02
C ALA A 38 4.77 -0.31 -26.27
N GLN A 39 4.83 -1.34 -25.41
CA GLN A 39 4.05 -2.56 -25.58
C GLN A 39 2.61 -2.45 -25.07
N CYS A 40 2.36 -1.62 -24.06
CA CYS A 40 1.05 -1.50 -23.40
C CYS A 40 0.22 -0.30 -23.90
N GLY A 41 0.53 0.23 -25.08
CA GLY A 41 -0.29 1.28 -25.71
C GLY A 41 -0.08 2.69 -25.15
N GLY A 42 1.09 2.95 -24.55
CA GLY A 42 1.51 4.28 -24.10
C GLY A 42 0.90 4.75 -22.77
N ALA A 43 1.28 5.96 -22.37
CA ALA A 43 0.99 6.57 -21.06
C ALA A 43 -0.50 6.53 -20.68
N GLY A 44 -1.38 6.95 -21.61
CA GLY A 44 -2.81 7.06 -21.35
C GLY A 44 -3.47 5.71 -21.09
N THR A 45 -3.08 4.69 -21.87
CA THR A 45 -3.58 3.32 -21.70
C THR A 45 -3.14 2.74 -20.35
N ILE A 46 -1.86 2.93 -20.00
CA ILE A 46 -1.30 2.49 -18.72
C ILE A 46 -1.99 3.20 -17.55
N GLN A 47 -2.14 4.53 -17.60
CA GLN A 47 -2.86 5.30 -16.59
C GLN A 47 -4.29 4.81 -16.43
N GLY A 48 -5.02 4.61 -17.53
CA GLY A 48 -6.39 4.11 -17.50
C GLY A 48 -6.51 2.75 -16.82
N PHE A 49 -5.60 1.82 -17.16
CA PHE A 49 -5.53 0.49 -16.55
C PHE A 49 -5.22 0.56 -15.04
N LEU A 50 -4.16 1.27 -14.66
CA LEU A 50 -3.73 1.40 -13.27
C LEU A 50 -4.78 2.11 -12.41
N SER A 51 -5.40 3.18 -12.92
CA SER A 51 -6.53 3.82 -12.23
C SER A 51 -7.71 2.86 -12.06
N GLY A 52 -7.95 1.97 -13.03
CA GLY A 52 -8.93 0.89 -12.91
C GLY A 52 -8.58 -0.10 -11.80
N LYS A 53 -7.32 -0.53 -11.71
CA LYS A 53 -6.84 -1.45 -10.67
C LYS A 53 -6.87 -0.82 -9.29
N GLN A 54 -6.47 0.44 -9.15
CA GLN A 54 -6.58 1.18 -7.90
C GLN A 54 -8.04 1.22 -7.43
N ARG A 55 -8.99 1.62 -8.30
CA ARG A 55 -10.43 1.65 -7.95
C ARG A 55 -10.96 0.27 -7.55
N ALA A 56 -10.60 -0.78 -8.29
CA ALA A 56 -11.03 -2.14 -7.97
C ALA A 56 -10.46 -2.62 -6.62
N GLY A 57 -9.19 -2.30 -6.32
CA GLY A 57 -8.58 -2.58 -5.03
C GLY A 57 -9.26 -1.84 -3.88
N GLU A 58 -9.56 -0.55 -4.06
CA GLU A 58 -10.29 0.24 -3.08
C GLU A 58 -11.71 -0.28 -2.83
N GLN A 59 -12.44 -0.67 -3.89
CA GLN A 59 -13.77 -1.29 -3.75
C GLN A 59 -13.68 -2.63 -3.01
N PHE A 60 -12.66 -3.43 -3.32
CA PHE A 60 -12.42 -4.69 -2.62
C PHE A 60 -12.10 -4.43 -1.13
N MET A 61 -11.25 -3.45 -0.81
CA MET A 61 -10.96 -3.04 0.57
C MET A 61 -12.25 -2.67 1.32
N ASP A 62 -13.12 -1.86 0.73
CA ASP A 62 -14.41 -1.49 1.34
C ASP A 62 -15.30 -2.70 1.61
N GLN A 63 -15.36 -3.64 0.66
CA GLN A 63 -16.08 -4.89 0.83
C GLN A 63 -15.50 -5.71 2.00
N ARG A 64 -14.18 -5.81 2.09
CA ARG A 64 -13.49 -6.53 3.17
C ARG A 64 -13.68 -5.85 4.51
N ALA A 65 -13.62 -4.52 4.58
CA ALA A 65 -13.91 -3.76 5.80
C ALA A 65 -15.29 -4.11 6.38
N ARG A 66 -16.31 -4.29 5.53
CA ARG A 66 -17.65 -4.68 5.97
C ARG A 66 -17.76 -6.15 6.37
N ALA A 67 -17.05 -7.04 5.70
CA ALA A 67 -17.27 -8.50 5.82
C ALA A 67 -16.19 -9.25 6.61
N THR A 68 -15.08 -8.62 6.98
CA THR A 68 -13.96 -9.35 7.59
C THR A 68 -14.30 -9.91 8.98
N PRO A 69 -13.97 -11.19 9.24
CA PRO A 69 -13.99 -11.74 10.59
C PRO A 69 -12.70 -11.45 11.37
N ALA A 70 -11.66 -10.96 10.68
CA ALA A 70 -10.35 -10.69 11.27
C ALA A 70 -10.45 -9.64 12.38
N LYS A 71 -9.63 -9.80 13.41
CA LYS A 71 -9.50 -8.82 14.50
C LYS A 71 -8.46 -7.75 14.18
N THR A 72 -7.58 -8.03 13.22
CA THR A 72 -6.59 -7.08 12.72
C THR A 72 -6.61 -7.08 11.19
N ALA A 73 -6.59 -5.89 10.59
CA ALA A 73 -6.39 -5.70 9.16
C ALA A 73 -5.08 -4.94 8.92
N LEU A 74 -4.24 -5.44 8.02
CA LEU A 74 -3.06 -4.75 7.51
C LEU A 74 -3.33 -4.32 6.07
N ILE A 75 -3.29 -3.02 5.82
CA ILE A 75 -3.41 -2.42 4.50
C ILE A 75 -2.02 -2.02 4.03
N MET A 76 -1.62 -2.48 2.84
CA MET A 76 -0.31 -2.19 2.26
C MET A 76 -0.46 -1.51 0.90
N GLN A 77 0.33 -0.47 0.65
CA GLN A 77 0.36 0.23 -0.63
C GLN A 77 1.68 1.02 -0.78
N HIS A 78 2.08 1.36 -2.01
CA HIS A 78 3.43 1.89 -2.23
C HIS A 78 3.62 3.35 -1.79
N TYR A 79 2.72 4.26 -2.15
CA TYR A 79 3.00 5.71 -2.20
C TYR A 79 2.78 6.44 -0.88
N ASP A 80 3.44 7.58 -0.69
CA ASP A 80 3.24 8.45 0.47
C ASP A 80 2.06 9.43 0.27
N GLY A 81 2.13 10.67 0.77
CA GLY A 81 1.12 11.69 0.52
C GLY A 81 -0.19 11.50 1.30
N GLY A 82 -0.15 10.79 2.44
CA GLY A 82 -1.31 10.60 3.32
C GLY A 82 -2.28 9.50 2.88
N ILE A 83 -1.95 8.73 1.83
CA ILE A 83 -2.78 7.63 1.33
C ILE A 83 -3.00 6.56 2.42
N GLY A 84 -1.94 6.17 3.14
CA GLY A 84 -2.04 5.19 4.22
C GLY A 84 -3.03 5.59 5.31
N ALA A 85 -2.95 6.84 5.78
CA ALA A 85 -3.91 7.38 6.75
C ALA A 85 -5.33 7.44 6.19
N SER A 86 -5.50 7.80 4.91
CA SER A 86 -6.80 7.83 4.23
C SER A 86 -7.44 6.44 4.15
N TYR A 87 -6.68 5.43 3.71
CA TYR A 87 -7.19 4.05 3.62
C TYR A 87 -7.47 3.43 4.97
N LYS A 88 -6.62 3.70 5.98
CA LYS A 88 -6.91 3.34 7.36
C LYS A 88 -8.26 3.89 7.81
N GLY A 89 -8.45 5.22 7.71
CA GLY A 89 -9.70 5.86 8.13
C GLY A 89 -10.93 5.36 7.36
N ARG A 90 -10.79 5.13 6.05
CA ARG A 90 -11.86 4.56 5.21
C ARG A 90 -12.23 3.15 5.65
N PHE A 91 -11.26 2.30 5.92
CA PHE A 91 -11.50 0.94 6.43
C PHE A 91 -12.16 0.98 7.80
N GLU A 92 -11.63 1.76 8.74
CA GLU A 92 -12.16 1.87 10.11
C GLU A 92 -13.63 2.34 10.10
N ALA A 93 -13.95 3.35 9.28
CA ALA A 93 -15.31 3.85 9.11
C ALA A 93 -16.27 2.79 8.57
N ALA A 94 -15.85 2.02 7.56
CA ALA A 94 -16.68 0.96 6.99
C ALA A 94 -16.78 -0.29 7.88
N ASN A 95 -15.76 -0.55 8.70
CA ASN A 95 -15.71 -1.71 9.59
C ASN A 95 -16.44 -1.47 10.92
N GLY A 96 -16.58 -0.20 11.36
CA GLY A 96 -17.24 0.16 12.61
C GLY A 96 -16.43 -0.19 13.86
N GLY A 97 -15.10 -0.23 13.75
CA GLY A 97 -14.18 -0.51 14.86
C GLY A 97 -14.14 -1.97 15.34
N ARG A 98 -14.63 -2.93 14.55
CA ARG A 98 -14.59 -4.37 14.88
C ARG A 98 -13.20 -4.97 14.76
N ALA A 99 -12.35 -4.38 13.93
CA ALA A 99 -10.96 -4.76 13.71
C ALA A 99 -10.05 -3.57 13.95
N SER A 100 -8.87 -3.83 14.55
CA SER A 100 -7.76 -2.90 14.56
C SER A 100 -7.15 -2.80 13.16
N VAL A 101 -6.75 -1.59 12.75
CA VAL A 101 -6.22 -1.37 11.39
C VAL A 101 -4.81 -0.84 11.45
N LEU A 102 -3.91 -1.52 10.75
CA LEU A 102 -2.55 -1.07 10.45
C LEU A 102 -2.48 -0.69 8.98
N SER A 103 -1.84 0.44 8.66
CA SER A 103 -1.51 0.80 7.28
C SER A 103 0.00 0.91 7.13
N ALA A 104 0.57 0.18 6.18
CA ALA A 104 1.98 0.27 5.83
C ALA A 104 2.15 0.81 4.40
N TYR A 105 3.14 1.68 4.20
CA TYR A 105 3.49 2.21 2.88
C TYR A 105 4.98 2.52 2.74
N GLY A 106 5.40 2.85 1.53
CA GLY A 106 6.80 3.06 1.15
C GLY A 106 6.98 4.33 0.33
N HIS A 107 7.62 4.19 -0.84
CA HIS A 107 8.03 5.25 -1.77
C HIS A 107 9.15 6.15 -1.26
N ALA A 108 8.95 6.84 -0.14
CA ALA A 108 10.03 7.56 0.52
C ALA A 108 11.00 6.57 1.17
N HIS A 109 12.31 6.67 0.88
CA HIS A 109 13.34 5.78 1.41
C HIS A 109 13.70 6.10 2.88
N ASP A 110 12.70 6.08 3.76
CA ASP A 110 12.79 6.43 5.18
C ASP A 110 11.90 5.50 6.02
N GLN A 111 12.02 5.61 7.35
CA GLN A 111 11.27 4.83 8.33
C GLN A 111 10.53 5.80 9.26
N GLN A 112 9.19 5.82 9.20
CA GLN A 112 8.39 6.71 10.04
C GLN A 112 7.21 6.00 10.69
N CYS A 113 7.02 6.33 11.96
CA CYS A 113 5.88 5.92 12.76
C CYS A 113 4.88 7.07 12.84
N GLN A 114 3.69 6.87 12.28
CA GLN A 114 2.58 7.80 12.36
C GLN A 114 1.47 7.15 13.20
N GLY A 115 0.87 7.92 14.11
CA GLY A 115 -0.15 7.41 15.02
C GLY A 115 0.03 7.82 16.49
N SER A 116 -0.77 7.21 17.36
CA SER A 116 -0.74 7.46 18.79
C SER A 116 0.43 6.72 19.46
N ARG A 117 1.37 7.47 20.04
CA ARG A 117 2.50 6.90 20.81
C ARG A 117 2.08 5.94 21.93
N ALA A 118 0.85 6.04 22.43
CA ALA A 118 0.33 5.19 23.50
C ALA A 118 -0.15 3.81 23.02
N ARG A 119 -0.44 3.64 21.71
CA ARG A 119 -0.99 2.40 21.14
C ARG A 119 -0.08 1.77 20.07
N GLY A 120 1.13 2.31 19.89
CA GLY A 120 2.03 1.95 18.81
C GLY A 120 1.69 2.67 17.49
N CYS A 121 2.51 2.42 16.48
CA CYS A 121 2.33 2.98 15.13
C CYS A 121 1.21 2.24 14.41
N ASP A 122 0.21 2.96 13.92
CA ASP A 122 -0.91 2.40 13.17
C ASP A 122 -0.91 2.84 11.69
N VAL A 123 -0.05 3.81 11.35
CA VAL A 123 0.32 4.18 9.99
C VAL A 123 1.86 4.20 9.91
N ILE A 124 2.45 3.39 9.04
CA ILE A 124 3.88 3.07 9.05
C ILE A 124 4.45 3.35 7.66
N LEU A 125 5.37 4.32 7.57
CA LEU A 125 6.27 4.41 6.42
C LEU A 125 7.43 3.46 6.67
N THR A 126 7.61 2.51 5.77
CA THR A 126 8.71 1.57 5.80
C THR A 126 9.33 1.44 4.41
N GLY A 127 9.92 2.54 3.93
CA GLY A 127 10.69 2.53 2.69
C GLY A 127 12.18 2.33 2.92
N GLY A 128 12.91 2.11 1.83
CA GLY A 128 14.37 1.96 1.86
C GLY A 128 14.89 0.62 2.39
N GLY A 129 14.04 -0.39 2.58
CA GLY A 129 14.47 -1.71 3.05
C GLY A 129 15.08 -2.63 1.99
N ALA A 130 15.31 -2.13 0.78
CA ALA A 130 16.07 -2.83 -0.25
C ALA A 130 17.58 -2.76 0.04
N GLY A 131 18.03 -3.38 1.13
CA GLY A 131 19.47 -3.46 1.42
C GLY A 131 19.85 -4.14 2.72
N TRP A 132 21.08 -4.64 2.72
CA TRP A 132 21.87 -5.03 3.89
C TRP A 132 23.05 -4.06 3.97
N GLN A 133 23.23 -3.38 5.10
CA GLN A 133 24.42 -2.57 5.35
C GLN A 133 24.94 -2.84 6.75
N GLY A 134 26.23 -3.17 6.85
CA GLY A 134 26.95 -3.20 8.13
C GLY A 134 26.49 -4.25 9.15
N GLY A 135 25.82 -5.34 8.75
CA GLY A 135 25.43 -6.40 9.68
C GLY A 135 23.94 -6.45 10.05
N ALA A 136 23.10 -5.58 9.48
CA ALA A 136 21.67 -5.55 9.76
C ALA A 136 20.83 -5.56 8.49
N PHE A 137 19.71 -6.28 8.55
CA PHE A 137 18.63 -6.16 7.59
C PHE A 137 17.90 -4.83 7.81
N PHE A 138 17.65 -4.09 6.74
CA PHE A 138 16.65 -3.03 6.80
C PHE A 138 15.24 -3.67 6.85
N GLY A 139 14.32 -3.00 7.54
CA GLY A 139 12.98 -3.55 7.85
C GLY A 139 12.15 -3.93 6.62
N PHE A 140 11.00 -4.55 6.87
CA PHE A 140 10.03 -4.95 5.85
C PHE A 140 9.66 -3.77 4.94
N THR A 141 9.98 -3.81 3.64
CA THR A 141 9.55 -2.76 2.70
C THR A 141 8.15 -3.04 2.20
N ALA A 142 7.23 -2.09 2.40
CA ALA A 142 5.99 -2.08 1.65
C ALA A 142 6.33 -1.65 0.22
N VAL A 143 6.37 -2.62 -0.69
CA VAL A 143 6.61 -2.41 -2.12
C VAL A 143 5.31 -2.09 -2.81
#